data_AF-A0A844BTF1-F1
#
_entry.id   AF-A0A844BTF1-F1
#
_cell.length_a   1.000
_cell.length_b   1.000
_cell.length_c   1.000
_cell.angle_alpha   90.00
_cell.angle_beta   90.00
_cell.angle_gamma   90.00
#
_symmetry.space_group_name_H-M   'P 1'
#
loop_
_entity.id
_entity.type
_entity.pdbx_description
1 polymer ?
#
loop_
_entity_poly.entity_id
_entity_poly.type
_entity_poly.pdbx_seq_one_letter_code
_entity_poly.pdbx_strand_id
1 'polypeptide(L)'
;MAKTTLQVIQSIEDEARKIKKIYDEKIEASRKEIEAKLAEDEVIFDHETEVRISELKEKQTEELNNAEEILTHSIETNNIKREQALKERKDELVRQIVQEVVNRYGD
;
A
#
# COMPACT_ATOMS: atom_id res chain seq x y z
N MET A 1 76.38 -12.88 15.99
CA MET A 1 75.94 -12.15 17.20
C MET A 1 74.61 -12.74 17.62
N ALA A 2 74.55 -13.43 18.76
CA ALA A 2 73.30 -13.99 19.27
C ALA A 2 72.44 -12.84 19.83
N LYS A 3 71.23 -12.65 19.29
CA LYS A 3 70.25 -11.75 19.90
C LYS A 3 69.96 -12.26 21.31
N THR A 4 69.97 -11.37 22.29
CA THR A 4 69.54 -11.74 23.64
C THR A 4 68.05 -12.03 23.62
N THR A 5 67.58 -12.95 24.47
CA THR A 5 66.16 -13.33 24.57
C THR A 5 65.24 -12.11 24.71
N LEU A 6 65.70 -11.07 25.41
CA LEU A 6 64.98 -9.81 25.59
C LEU A 6 64.74 -9.05 24.26
N GLN A 7 65.74 -8.98 23.37
CA GLN A 7 65.61 -8.32 22.07
C GLN A 7 64.63 -9.07 21.15
N VAL A 8 64.58 -10.39 21.26
CA VAL A 8 63.62 -11.22 20.50
C VAL A 8 62.19 -10.96 21.00
N ILE A 9 61.98 -10.91 22.33
CA ILE A 9 60.67 -10.59 22.92
C ILE A 9 60.19 -9.20 22.50
N GLN A 10 61.04 -8.18 22.58
CA GLN A 10 60.69 -6.83 22.14
C GLN A 10 60.32 -6.76 20.65
N SER A 11 61.04 -7.50 19.79
CA SER A 11 60.72 -7.56 18.36
C SER A 11 59.33 -8.18 18.13
N ILE A 12 58.98 -9.23 18.87
CA ILE A 12 57.68 -9.89 18.80
C ILE A 12 56.57 -8.95 19.29
N GLU A 13 56.79 -8.23 20.39
CA GLU A 13 55.81 -7.26 20.92
C GLU A 13 55.54 -6.13 19.92
N ASP A 14 56.58 -5.62 19.25
CA ASP A 14 56.44 -4.58 18.23
C ASP A 14 55.69 -5.09 17.00
N GLU A 15 55.98 -6.31 16.55
CA GLU A 15 55.23 -6.95 15.46
C GLU A 15 53.77 -7.18 15.84
N ALA A 16 53.49 -7.66 17.06
CA ALA A 16 52.13 -7.86 17.55
C ALA A 16 51.36 -6.53 17.62
N ARG A 17 52.00 -5.43 18.05
CA ARG A 17 51.39 -4.10 18.06
C ARG A 17 51.08 -3.60 16.65
N LYS A 18 51.98 -3.82 15.68
CA LYS A 18 51.75 -3.46 14.28
C LYS A 18 50.58 -4.24 13.70
N ILE A 19 50.54 -5.56 13.93
CA ILE A 19 49.45 -6.42 13.47
C ILE A 19 48.13 -5.97 14.09
N LYS A 20 48.10 -5.73 15.41
CA LYS A 20 46.90 -5.22 16.09
C LYS A 20 46.40 -3.93 15.45
N LYS A 21 47.29 -2.96 15.21
CA LYS A 21 46.94 -1.68 14.58
C LYS A 21 46.33 -1.89 13.18
N ILE A 22 46.88 -2.80 12.37
CA ILE A 22 46.33 -3.14 11.05
C ILE A 22 44.91 -3.71 11.16
N TYR A 23 44.67 -4.58 12.15
CA TYR A 23 43.32 -5.13 12.37
C TYR A 23 42.33 -4.07 12.88
N ASP A 24 42.76 -3.18 13.77
CA ASP A 24 41.93 -2.06 14.24
C ASP A 24 41.53 -1.15 13.06
N GLU A 25 42.47 -0.83 12.17
CA GLU A 25 42.20 -0.06 10.94
C GLU A 25 41.22 -0.78 10.00
N LYS A 26 41.36 -2.11 9.84
CA LYS A 26 40.43 -2.91 9.04
C LYS A 26 39.02 -2.94 9.65
N ILE A 27 38.91 -3.08 10.96
CA ILE A 27 37.63 -3.07 11.67
C ILE A 27 36.93 -1.72 11.46
N GLU A 28 37.66 -0.62 11.61
CA GLU A 28 37.10 0.71 11.39
C GLU A 28 36.69 0.95 9.93
N ALA A 29 37.47 0.47 8.96
CA ALA A 29 37.09 0.53 7.55
C ALA A 29 35.81 -0.26 7.27
N SER A 30 35.70 -1.50 7.79
CA SER A 30 34.49 -2.31 7.64
C SER A 30 33.28 -1.70 8.32
N ARG A 31 33.44 -1.07 9.49
CA ARG A 31 32.34 -0.33 10.16
C ARG A 31 31.80 0.78 9.28
N LYS A 32 32.69 1.61 8.73
CA LYS A 32 32.30 2.72 7.83
C LYS A 32 31.62 2.21 6.56
N GLU A 33 32.09 1.11 5.99
CA GLU A 33 31.47 0.51 4.81
C GLU A 33 30.04 0.00 5.12
N ILE A 34 29.85 -0.64 6.28
CA ILE A 34 28.55 -1.12 6.72
C ILE A 34 27.61 0.07 7.00
N GLU A 35 28.09 1.10 7.70
CA GLU A 35 27.30 2.32 7.96
C GLU A 35 26.86 3.00 6.65
N ALA A 36 27.76 3.09 5.67
CA ALA A 36 27.43 3.65 4.36
C ALA A 36 26.37 2.82 3.63
N LYS A 37 26.48 1.48 3.65
CA LYS A 37 25.50 0.57 3.04
C LYS A 37 24.14 0.66 3.73
N LEU A 38 24.12 0.71 5.06
CA LEU A 38 22.86 0.84 5.80
C LEU A 38 22.15 2.17 5.49
N ALA A 39 22.91 3.26 5.35
CA ALA A 39 22.34 4.55 4.96
C ALA A 39 21.81 4.55 3.52
N GLU A 40 22.49 3.85 2.59
CA GLU A 40 22.00 3.66 1.22
C GLU A 40 20.72 2.82 1.19
N ASP A 41 20.71 1.70 1.92
CA ASP A 41 19.55 0.81 2.05
C ASP A 41 18.34 1.56 2.66
N GLU A 42 18.55 2.39 3.67
CA GLU A 42 17.49 3.21 4.29
C GLU A 42 16.82 4.13 3.25
N VAL A 43 17.61 4.84 2.45
CA VAL A 43 17.09 5.73 1.40
C VAL A 43 16.32 4.95 0.32
N ILE A 44 16.82 3.76 -0.06
CA ILE A 44 16.16 2.91 -1.05
C ILE A 44 14.81 2.43 -0.50
N PHE A 45 14.78 1.91 0.73
CA PHE A 45 13.56 1.41 1.34
C PHE A 45 12.52 2.50 1.59
N ASP A 46 12.95 3.70 2.00
CA ASP A 46 12.06 4.86 2.12
C ASP A 46 11.44 5.21 0.77
N HIS A 47 12.25 5.28 -0.28
CA HIS A 47 11.74 5.58 -1.62
C HIS A 47 10.77 4.50 -2.14
N GLU A 48 11.12 3.22 -2.01
CA GLU A 48 10.24 2.11 -2.40
C GLU A 48 8.92 2.14 -1.62
N THR A 49 8.98 2.49 -0.33
CA THR A 49 7.80 2.63 0.52
C THR A 49 6.90 3.77 0.05
N GLU A 50 7.47 4.94 -0.26
CA GLU A 50 6.73 6.08 -0.79
C GLU A 50 6.04 5.75 -2.11
N VAL A 51 6.75 5.11 -3.04
CA VAL A 51 6.19 4.66 -4.32
C VAL A 51 5.03 3.70 -4.08
N ARG A 52 5.22 2.71 -3.19
CA ARG A 52 4.18 1.71 -2.92
C ARG A 52 2.95 2.32 -2.26
N ILE A 53 3.13 3.31 -1.37
CA ILE A 53 2.03 4.07 -0.77
C ILE A 53 1.27 4.85 -1.86
N SER A 54 1.98 5.46 -2.81
CA SER A 54 1.34 6.19 -3.91
C SER A 54 0.50 5.26 -4.80
N GLU A 55 1.05 4.12 -5.21
CA GLU A 55 0.34 3.10 -5.99
C GLU A 55 -0.93 2.60 -5.28
N LEU A 56 -0.84 2.36 -3.96
CA LEU A 56 -1.98 1.91 -3.16
C LEU A 56 -3.07 2.98 -3.07
N LYS A 57 -2.69 4.26 -2.93
CA LYS A 57 -3.65 5.39 -2.91
C LYS A 57 -4.34 5.56 -4.26
N GLU A 58 -3.61 5.45 -5.35
CA GLU A 58 -4.18 5.50 -6.70
C GLU A 58 -5.18 4.37 -6.91
N LYS A 59 -4.79 3.14 -6.57
CA LYS A 59 -5.67 1.98 -6.67
C LYS A 59 -6.93 2.12 -5.80
N GLN A 60 -6.78 2.61 -4.57
CA GLN A 60 -7.93 2.85 -3.69
C GLN A 60 -8.88 3.90 -4.28
N THR A 61 -8.34 4.94 -4.89
CA THR A 61 -9.13 5.99 -5.55
C THR A 61 -9.89 5.43 -6.75
N GLU A 62 -9.24 4.59 -7.57
CA GLU A 62 -9.89 3.91 -8.70
C GLU A 62 -11.01 2.96 -8.23
N GLU A 63 -10.76 2.16 -7.19
CA GLU A 63 -11.76 1.26 -6.61
C GLU A 63 -12.97 2.03 -6.05
N LEU A 64 -12.74 3.18 -5.39
CA LEU A 64 -13.81 4.04 -4.89
C LEU A 64 -14.64 4.63 -6.02
N ASN A 65 -13.99 5.21 -7.04
CA ASN A 65 -14.70 5.78 -8.20
C ASN A 65 -15.56 4.72 -8.90
N ASN A 66 -15.02 3.52 -9.12
CA ASN A 66 -15.77 2.41 -9.72
C ASN A 66 -16.97 2.00 -8.84
N ALA A 67 -16.79 1.93 -7.51
CA ALA A 67 -17.87 1.62 -6.60
C ALA A 67 -18.98 2.68 -6.62
N GLU A 68 -18.61 3.96 -6.70
CA GLU A 68 -19.55 5.08 -6.82
C GLU A 68 -20.32 5.06 -8.15
N GLU A 69 -19.66 4.75 -9.25
CA GLU A 69 -20.31 4.57 -10.56
C GLU A 69 -21.31 3.41 -10.55
N ILE A 70 -20.91 2.26 -10.00
CA ILE A 70 -21.79 1.08 -9.86
C ILE A 70 -23.00 1.43 -8.99
N LEU A 71 -22.79 2.13 -7.87
CA LEU A 71 -23.88 2.55 -6.98
C LEU A 71 -24.85 3.49 -7.71
N THR A 72 -24.32 4.49 -8.40
CA THR A 72 -25.13 5.46 -9.16
C THR A 72 -25.97 4.76 -10.22
N HIS A 73 -25.35 3.88 -11.01
CA HIS A 73 -26.05 3.10 -12.02
C HIS A 73 -27.14 2.19 -11.44
N SER A 74 -26.87 1.60 -10.26
CA SER A 74 -27.84 0.76 -9.55
C SER A 74 -29.03 1.57 -9.01
N ILE A 75 -28.78 2.78 -8.50
CA ILE A 75 -29.83 3.70 -8.04
C ILE A 75 -30.72 4.13 -9.21
N GLU A 76 -30.12 4.55 -10.33
CA GLU A 76 -30.87 4.91 -11.54
C GLU A 76 -31.72 3.76 -12.06
N THR A 77 -31.13 2.57 -12.17
CA THR A 77 -31.85 1.36 -12.59
C THR A 77 -33.03 1.04 -11.65
N ASN A 78 -32.83 1.15 -10.34
CA ASN A 78 -33.90 0.93 -9.36
C ASN A 78 -34.99 2.01 -9.45
N ASN A 79 -34.62 3.27 -9.68
CA ASN A 79 -35.58 4.35 -9.86
C ASN A 79 -36.45 4.13 -11.11
N ILE A 80 -35.84 3.74 -12.24
CA ILE A 80 -36.57 3.40 -13.48
C ILE A 80 -37.55 2.25 -13.23
N LYS A 81 -37.10 1.17 -12.59
CA LYS A 81 -37.96 0.03 -12.24
C LYS A 81 -39.12 0.43 -11.33
N ARG A 82 -38.85 1.29 -10.33
CA ARG A 82 -39.87 1.80 -9.41
C ARG A 82 -40.91 2.63 -10.14
N GLU A 83 -40.48 3.53 -11.04
CA GLU A 83 -41.39 4.37 -11.82
C GLU A 83 -42.27 3.54 -12.77
N GLN A 84 -41.69 2.52 -13.42
CA GLN A 84 -42.45 1.57 -14.25
C GLN A 84 -43.50 0.83 -13.42
N ALA A 85 -43.12 0.25 -12.28
CA ALA A 85 -44.05 -0.46 -11.40
C ALA A 85 -45.16 0.45 -10.86
N LEU A 86 -44.85 1.70 -10.51
CA LEU A 86 -45.86 2.68 -10.07
C LEU A 86 -46.83 3.05 -11.20
N LYS A 87 -46.34 3.17 -12.44
CA LYS A 87 -47.18 3.44 -13.61
C LYS A 87 -48.13 2.27 -13.90
N GLU A 88 -47.62 1.04 -13.90
CA GLU A 88 -48.43 -0.16 -14.08
C GLU A 88 -49.53 -0.28 -13.01
N ARG A 89 -49.16 -0.07 -11.73
CA ARG A 89 -50.11 -0.05 -10.60
C ARG A 89 -51.17 1.02 -10.78
N LYS A 90 -50.80 2.21 -11.25
CA LYS A 90 -51.73 3.31 -11.52
C LYS A 90 -52.72 2.92 -12.63
N ASP A 91 -52.23 2.36 -13.72
CA ASP A 91 -53.07 1.95 -14.85
C ASP A 91 -54.06 0.85 -14.45
N GLU A 92 -53.63 -0.09 -13.60
CA GLU A 92 -54.50 -1.12 -13.03
C GLU A 92 -55.58 -0.53 -12.10
N LEU A 93 -55.21 0.38 -11.20
CA LEU A 93 -56.16 1.08 -10.33
C LEU A 93 -57.19 1.88 -11.13
N VAL A 94 -56.76 2.58 -12.19
CA VAL A 94 -57.68 3.30 -13.08
C VAL A 94 -58.68 2.35 -13.72
N ARG A 95 -58.25 1.19 -14.21
CA ARG A 95 -59.16 0.17 -14.77
C ARG A 95 -60.16 -0.34 -13.74
N GLN A 96 -59.71 -0.62 -12.52
CA GLN A 96 -60.58 -1.08 -11.43
C GLN A 96 -61.64 -0.02 -11.07
N ILE A 97 -61.24 1.25 -10.95
CA ILE A 97 -62.17 2.36 -10.68
C ILE A 97 -63.19 2.51 -11.81
N VAL A 98 -62.74 2.51 -13.07
CA VAL A 98 -63.65 2.61 -14.23
C VAL A 98 -64.65 1.47 -14.23
N GLN A 99 -64.20 0.23 -13.98
CA GLN A 99 -65.09 -0.93 -13.91
C GLN A 99 -66.11 -0.78 -12.77
N GLU A 100 -65.69 -0.29 -11.60
CA GLU A 100 -66.59 -0.08 -10.47
C GLU A 100 -67.63 1.02 -10.75
N VAL A 101 -67.24 2.10 -11.45
CA VAL A 101 -68.15 3.17 -11.87
C VAL A 101 -69.16 2.66 -12.90
N VAL A 102 -68.72 1.92 -13.93
CA VAL A 102 -69.63 1.32 -14.92
C VAL A 102 -70.59 0.34 -14.25
N ASN A 103 -70.12 -0.48 -13.33
CA ASN A 103 -70.99 -1.41 -12.61
C ASN A 103 -72.03 -0.71 -11.72
N ARG A 104 -71.75 0.51 -11.22
CA ARG A 104 -72.67 1.27 -10.35
C ARG A 104 -73.65 2.18 -11.09
N TYR A 105 -73.25 2.71 -12.25
CA TYR A 105 -73.99 3.77 -12.96
C TYR A 105 -74.26 3.44 -14.44
N GLY A 106 -73.85 2.27 -14.91
CA GLY A 106 -73.98 1.82 -16.30
C GLY A 106 -75.28 1.09 -16.64
N ASP A 107 -76.33 1.29 -15.85
CA ASP A 107 -77.72 1.07 -16.26
C ASP A 107 -78.38 2.42 -16.60
#